data_AF-A0A1J9QPF4-F1
#
_entry.id   AF-A0A1J9QPF4-F1
#
_cell.length_a   1.000
_cell.length_b   1.000
_cell.length_c   1.000
_cell.angle_alpha   90.00
_cell.angle_beta   90.00
_cell.angle_gamma   90.00
#
_symmetry.space_group_name_H-M   'P 1'
#
loop_
_entity.id
_entity.type
_entity.pdbx_description
1 polymer ?
#
loop_
_entity_poly.entity_id
_entity_poly.type
_entity_poly.pdbx_seq_one_letter_code
_entity_poly.pdbx_strand_id
1 'polypeptide(L)'
;SRTRGWLCSISEQALRPAKLFQSETSDELEVAWNKTLGDVATDGVVQLPKSIASRLDRSIESFVEPGQYIYGVGIFHQLHCLNRIRRTFYADKFFPGESKDDVHFHKNHYFDLLRQPILCAGDASMVYWWN
;
A
#
# COMPACT_ATOMS: atom_id res chain seq x y z
N SER A 1 -15.71 -21.69 -25.92
CA SER A 1 -14.84 -21.33 -24.78
C SER A 1 -14.51 -19.84 -24.86
N ARG A 2 -14.93 -19.03 -23.88
CA ARG A 2 -14.43 -17.66 -23.71
C ARG A 2 -13.79 -17.59 -22.34
N THR A 3 -12.48 -17.41 -22.32
CA THR A 3 -11.72 -17.01 -21.14
C THR A 3 -12.32 -15.71 -20.61
N ARG A 4 -13.07 -15.79 -19.50
CA ARG A 4 -13.40 -14.60 -18.71
C ARG A 4 -12.08 -14.12 -18.13
N GLY A 5 -11.45 -13.17 -18.81
CA GLY A 5 -10.38 -12.38 -18.20
C GLY A 5 -10.94 -11.75 -16.94
N TRP A 6 -10.16 -11.80 -15.87
CA TRP A 6 -10.48 -11.20 -14.58
C TRP A 6 -10.69 -9.70 -14.76
N LEU A 7 -11.93 -9.30 -15.07
CA LEU A 7 -12.34 -7.92 -15.05
C LEU A 7 -12.42 -7.52 -13.59
N CYS A 8 -11.36 -6.84 -13.19
CA CYS A 8 -11.17 -6.16 -11.94
C CYS A 8 -12.37 -5.28 -11.58
N SER A 9 -13.19 -5.71 -10.62
CA SER A 9 -14.38 -4.97 -10.19
C SER A 9 -14.13 -4.26 -8.86
N ILE A 10 -13.40 -3.15 -8.93
CA ILE A 10 -13.39 -2.08 -7.93
C ILE A 10 -13.86 -0.81 -8.65
N SER A 11 -14.43 0.16 -7.93
CA SER A 11 -14.91 1.44 -8.49
C SER A 11 -14.01 1.93 -9.62
N GLU A 12 -14.59 2.19 -10.80
CA GLU A 12 -13.83 2.66 -11.97
C GLU A 12 -13.03 3.94 -11.69
N GLN A 13 -13.43 4.73 -10.69
CA GLN A 13 -12.69 5.92 -10.26
C GLN A 13 -11.44 5.59 -9.45
N ALA A 14 -11.41 4.49 -8.71
CA ALA A 14 -10.25 4.11 -7.89
C ALA A 14 -9.08 3.54 -8.71
N LEU A 15 -9.39 3.02 -9.92
CA LEU A 15 -8.46 2.28 -10.78
C LEU A 15 -7.92 3.06 -11.98
N ARG A 16 -8.31 4.34 -12.16
CA ARG A 16 -7.77 5.17 -13.24
C ARG A 16 -6.54 5.95 -12.76
N PRO A 17 -5.58 6.25 -13.65
CA PRO A 17 -4.49 7.16 -13.34
C PRO A 17 -5.06 8.50 -12.87
N ALA A 18 -4.64 8.93 -11.68
CA ALA A 18 -5.09 10.18 -11.09
C ALA A 18 -3.88 11.10 -10.93
N LYS A 19 -3.96 12.28 -11.56
CA LYS A 19 -2.89 13.29 -11.53
C LYS A 19 -2.44 13.62 -10.10
N LEU A 20 -3.36 13.54 -9.13
CA LEU A 20 -3.06 13.72 -7.73
C LEU A 20 -1.97 12.74 -7.24
N PHE A 21 -2.10 11.43 -7.51
CA PHE A 21 -1.09 10.44 -7.10
C PHE A 21 0.23 10.53 -7.89
N GLN A 22 0.26 11.33 -8.95
CA GLN A 22 1.45 11.60 -9.77
C GLN A 22 2.09 12.96 -9.42
N SER A 23 1.57 13.70 -8.43
CA SER A 23 2.12 14.98 -8.02
C SER A 23 3.27 14.83 -7.03
N GLU A 24 4.01 15.93 -6.83
CA GLU A 24 4.88 16.05 -5.67
C GLU A 24 4.09 16.04 -4.37
N THR A 25 4.81 15.84 -3.26
CA THR A 25 4.22 15.78 -1.92
C THR A 25 3.43 17.05 -1.60
N SER A 26 2.20 16.86 -1.11
CA SER A 26 1.28 17.93 -0.72
C SER A 26 0.29 17.40 0.30
N ASP A 27 -0.35 18.28 1.07
CA ASP A 27 -1.35 17.88 2.06
C ASP A 27 -2.51 17.09 1.42
N GLU A 28 -2.94 17.51 0.23
CA GLU A 28 -3.98 16.81 -0.54
C GLU A 28 -3.55 15.40 -0.95
N LEU A 29 -2.31 15.23 -1.39
CA LEU A 29 -1.76 13.93 -1.75
C LEU A 29 -1.63 13.01 -0.52
N GLU A 30 -1.17 13.54 0.62
CA GLU A 30 -1.08 12.75 1.85
C GLU A 30 -2.47 12.30 2.32
N VAL A 31 -3.48 13.18 2.25
CA VAL A 31 -4.88 12.80 2.53
C VAL A 31 -5.35 11.70 1.59
N ALA A 32 -5.03 11.76 0.29
CA ALA A 32 -5.43 10.74 -0.67
C ALA A 32 -4.76 9.37 -0.42
N TRP A 33 -3.47 9.36 -0.09
CA TRP A 33 -2.77 8.12 0.31
C TRP A 33 -3.35 7.54 1.59
N ASN A 34 -3.56 8.37 2.62
CA ASN A 34 -4.15 7.93 3.88
C ASN A 34 -5.55 7.36 3.67
N LYS A 35 -6.39 8.01 2.87
CA LYS A 35 -7.72 7.50 2.53
C LYS A 35 -7.68 6.16 1.80
N THR A 36 -6.65 5.94 0.97
CA THR A 36 -6.47 4.67 0.23
C THR A 36 -6.04 3.53 1.16
N LEU A 37 -5.30 3.84 2.22
CA LEU A 37 -4.85 2.88 3.25
C LEU A 37 -5.95 2.48 4.25
N GLY A 38 -7.11 3.12 4.18
CA GLY A 38 -8.19 2.99 5.17
C GLY A 38 -8.05 4.04 6.28
N ASP A 39 -9.14 4.25 7.03
CA ASP A 39 -9.16 5.26 8.10
C ASP A 39 -7.96 5.06 9.04
N VAL A 40 -7.28 6.17 9.32
CA VAL A 40 -5.85 6.34 9.71
C VAL A 40 -5.37 5.55 10.92
N ALA A 41 -6.25 4.80 11.59
CA ALA A 41 -5.98 4.14 12.86
C ALA A 41 -5.30 2.77 12.71
N THR A 42 -5.38 2.10 11.56
CA THR A 42 -4.91 0.70 11.47
C THR A 42 -4.06 0.35 10.26
N ASP A 43 -4.02 1.08 9.14
CA ASP A 43 -3.31 0.62 7.93
C ASP A 43 -3.66 -0.84 7.54
N GLY A 44 -4.91 -1.26 7.78
CA GLY A 44 -5.35 -2.65 7.57
C GLY A 44 -4.85 -3.66 8.61
N VAL A 45 -4.36 -3.20 9.76
CA VAL A 45 -3.97 -4.01 10.92
C VAL A 45 -5.21 -4.59 11.61
N VAL A 46 -5.13 -5.87 11.92
CA VAL A 46 -6.10 -6.63 12.71
C VAL A 46 -5.40 -7.34 13.87
N GLN A 47 -6.06 -7.37 15.02
CA GLN A 47 -5.60 -8.14 16.18
C GLN A 47 -6.39 -9.45 16.26
N LEU A 48 -5.67 -10.57 16.37
CA LEU A 48 -6.26 -11.91 16.43
C LEU A 48 -5.91 -12.59 17.75
N PRO A 49 -6.87 -13.26 18.42
CA PRO A 49 -6.59 -13.99 19.64
C PRO A 49 -5.65 -15.16 19.35
N LYS A 50 -4.84 -15.55 20.34
CA LYS A 50 -3.90 -16.69 20.26
C LYS A 50 -4.50 -17.97 19.67
N SER A 51 -5.77 -18.25 19.97
CA SER A 51 -6.48 -19.44 19.47
C SER A 51 -6.61 -19.45 17.93
N ILE A 52 -6.78 -18.28 17.30
CA ILE A 52 -6.81 -18.13 15.85
C ILE A 52 -5.37 -18.00 15.32
N ALA A 53 -4.57 -17.13 15.94
CA ALA A 53 -3.20 -16.84 15.51
C ALA A 53 -2.28 -18.07 15.51
N SER A 54 -2.50 -19.04 16.39
CA SER A 54 -1.74 -20.31 16.43
C SER A 54 -1.92 -21.20 15.19
N ARG A 55 -2.88 -20.87 14.32
CA ARG A 55 -3.16 -21.57 13.05
C ARG A 55 -2.63 -20.81 11.83
N LEU A 56 -1.95 -19.68 12.05
CA LEU A 56 -1.34 -18.82 11.04
C LEU A 56 0.17 -18.76 11.27
N ASP A 57 0.89 -18.12 10.34
CA ASP A 57 2.31 -17.84 10.51
C ASP A 57 2.55 -16.95 11.74
N ARG A 58 3.58 -17.26 12.51
CA ARG A 58 3.86 -16.58 13.78
C ARG A 58 4.07 -15.08 13.54
N SER A 59 3.26 -14.29 14.24
CA SER A 59 3.39 -12.83 14.30
C SER A 59 3.83 -12.32 15.68
N ILE A 60 4.03 -11.01 15.80
CA ILE A 60 4.24 -10.31 17.07
C ILE A 60 2.98 -10.29 17.93
N GLU A 61 3.17 -10.42 19.23
CA GLU A 61 2.11 -10.24 20.23
C GLU A 61 1.88 -8.74 20.48
N SER A 62 0.64 -8.36 20.70
CA SER A 62 0.25 -6.99 20.99
C SER A 62 0.79 -6.54 22.35
N PHE A 63 1.47 -5.39 22.34
CA PHE A 63 1.97 -4.76 23.57
C PHE A 63 0.85 -4.14 24.41
N VAL A 64 -0.31 -3.84 23.79
CA VAL A 64 -1.44 -3.19 24.46
C VAL A 64 -2.43 -4.23 24.99
N GLU A 65 -2.61 -5.34 24.26
CA GLU A 65 -3.54 -6.42 24.61
C GLU A 65 -2.83 -7.78 24.57
N PRO A 66 -2.15 -8.18 25.67
CA PRO A 66 -1.49 -9.48 25.75
C PRO A 66 -2.44 -10.64 25.42
N GLY A 67 -1.95 -11.63 24.66
CA GLY A 67 -2.75 -12.72 24.11
C GLY A 67 -3.38 -12.44 22.74
N GLN A 68 -3.30 -11.20 22.24
CA GLN A 68 -3.62 -10.83 20.86
C GLN A 68 -2.35 -10.76 20.01
N TYR A 69 -2.45 -11.16 18.74
CA TYR A 69 -1.35 -11.13 17.77
C TYR A 69 -1.73 -10.26 16.59
N ILE A 70 -0.78 -9.48 16.11
CA ILE A 70 -1.01 -8.42 15.11
C ILE A 70 -0.83 -9.01 13.70
N TYR A 71 -1.80 -8.86 12.81
CA TYR A 71 -1.70 -9.20 11.38
C TYR A 71 -2.23 -8.06 10.51
N GLY A 72 -1.87 -8.02 9.23
CA GLY A 72 -2.33 -7.01 8.29
C GLY A 72 -2.94 -7.64 7.06
N VAL A 73 -3.97 -7.02 6.47
CA VAL A 73 -4.46 -7.46 5.16
C VAL A 73 -3.45 -7.06 4.09
N GLY A 74 -3.06 -8.01 3.24
CA GLY A 74 -1.96 -7.85 2.29
C GLY A 74 -2.04 -6.61 1.41
N ILE A 75 -3.23 -6.25 0.92
CA ILE A 75 -3.44 -5.06 0.08
C ILE A 75 -3.02 -3.77 0.79
N PHE A 76 -3.35 -3.62 2.07
CA PHE A 76 -3.02 -2.42 2.83
C PHE A 76 -1.53 -2.39 3.19
N HIS A 77 -0.93 -3.53 3.53
CA HIS A 77 0.51 -3.61 3.77
C HIS A 77 1.31 -3.25 2.51
N GLN A 78 0.91 -3.77 1.34
CA GLN A 78 1.56 -3.46 0.07
C GLN A 78 1.49 -1.96 -0.25
N LEU A 79 0.33 -1.33 -0.06
CA LEU A 79 0.17 0.12 -0.24
C LEU A 79 0.97 0.93 0.77
N HIS A 80 1.01 0.51 2.04
CA HIS A 80 1.81 1.15 3.09
C HIS A 80 3.29 1.15 2.71
N CYS A 81 3.83 -0.01 2.32
CA CYS A 81 5.21 -0.15 1.89
C CYS A 81 5.50 0.69 0.63
N LEU A 82 4.59 0.68 -0.35
CA LEU A 82 4.73 1.49 -1.56
C LEU A 82 4.81 2.99 -1.23
N ASN A 83 3.94 3.49 -0.34
CA ASN A 83 3.98 4.88 0.12
C ASN A 83 5.24 5.19 0.94
N ARG A 84 5.70 4.26 1.80
CA ARG A 84 6.97 4.43 2.51
C ARG A 84 8.15 4.57 1.56
N ILE A 85 8.22 3.73 0.54
CA ILE A 85 9.25 3.80 -0.50
C ILE A 85 9.16 5.13 -1.25
N ARG A 86 7.95 5.58 -1.65
CA ARG A 86 7.76 6.90 -2.29
C ARG A 86 8.43 8.01 -1.48
N ARG A 87 8.27 8.00 -0.17
CA ARG A 87 8.84 9.00 0.76
C ARG A 87 10.37 8.92 0.89
N THR A 88 11.03 7.83 0.48
CA THR A 88 12.50 7.73 0.53
C THR A 88 13.21 8.31 -0.69
N PHE A 89 12.52 8.49 -1.83
CA PHE A 89 13.13 8.93 -3.11
C PHE A 89 13.49 10.43 -3.18
N TYR A 90 13.62 11.10 -2.04
CA TYR A 90 14.15 12.46 -1.93
C TYR A 90 15.68 12.45 -1.67
N ALA A 91 16.43 11.63 -2.40
CA ALA A 91 17.87 11.44 -2.21
C ALA A 91 18.64 11.55 -3.55
N ASP A 92 19.22 12.73 -3.79
CA ASP A 92 19.66 13.23 -5.11
C ASP A 92 21.00 12.67 -5.63
N LYS A 93 21.05 11.47 -6.26
CA LYS A 93 22.32 10.95 -6.81
C LYS A 93 22.31 10.18 -8.14
N PHE A 94 21.17 9.66 -8.62
CA PHE A 94 21.20 8.56 -9.59
C PHE A 94 20.90 8.91 -11.06
N PHE A 95 20.51 10.15 -11.39
CA PHE A 95 20.06 10.52 -12.74
C PHE A 95 20.75 11.81 -13.26
N PRO A 96 22.08 11.79 -13.51
CA PRO A 96 22.86 12.99 -13.82
C PRO A 96 22.57 13.64 -15.19
N GLY A 97 21.81 12.97 -16.07
CA GLY A 97 21.43 13.47 -17.40
C GLY A 97 19.95 13.80 -17.56
N GLU A 98 19.13 13.54 -16.54
CA GLU A 98 17.71 13.86 -16.56
C GLU A 98 17.47 15.19 -15.85
N SER A 99 16.48 15.95 -16.34
CA SER A 99 16.04 17.13 -15.60
C SER A 99 15.41 16.67 -14.28
N LYS A 100 15.44 17.54 -13.26
CA LYS A 100 14.74 17.23 -12.00
C LYS A 100 13.26 16.92 -12.25
N ASP A 101 12.63 17.69 -13.13
CA ASP A 101 11.20 17.52 -13.46
C ASP A 101 10.91 16.15 -14.08
N ASP A 102 11.79 15.64 -14.96
CA ASP A 102 11.64 14.31 -15.56
C ASP A 102 11.79 13.20 -14.51
N VAL A 103 12.77 13.31 -13.62
CA VAL A 103 12.98 12.34 -12.52
C VAL A 103 11.76 12.34 -11.60
N HIS A 104 11.25 13.52 -11.24
CA HIS A 104 10.07 13.68 -10.40
C HIS A 104 8.82 13.09 -11.06
N PHE A 105 8.60 13.37 -12.35
CA PHE A 105 7.48 12.82 -13.12
C PHE A 105 7.52 11.30 -13.15
N HIS A 106 8.62 10.68 -13.58
CA HIS A 106 8.71 9.23 -13.72
C HIS A 106 8.58 8.53 -12.37
N LYS A 107 9.25 9.05 -11.33
CA LYS A 107 9.10 8.57 -9.95
C LYS A 107 7.63 8.49 -9.54
N ASN A 108 6.90 9.61 -9.59
CA ASN A 108 5.52 9.66 -9.14
C ASN A 108 4.58 8.85 -10.05
N HIS A 109 4.84 8.84 -11.36
CA HIS A 109 4.11 8.02 -12.33
C HIS A 109 4.22 6.53 -12.01
N TYR A 110 5.42 6.03 -11.68
CA TYR A 110 5.61 4.61 -11.32
C TYR A 110 4.91 4.23 -10.01
N PHE A 111 4.86 5.13 -9.01
CA PHE A 111 4.12 4.86 -7.79
C PHE A 111 2.61 4.75 -8.03
N ASP A 112 2.01 5.67 -8.81
CA ASP A 112 0.58 5.55 -9.16
C ASP A 112 0.32 4.33 -10.06
N LEU A 113 1.24 4.01 -10.97
CA LEU A 113 1.15 2.83 -11.82
C LEU A 113 1.13 1.53 -11.01
N LEU A 114 1.94 1.41 -9.95
CA LEU A 114 1.96 0.23 -9.07
C LEU A 114 0.78 0.19 -8.09
N ARG A 115 0.29 1.36 -7.65
CA ARG A 115 -0.88 1.47 -6.77
C ARG A 115 -2.14 0.86 -7.41
N GLN A 116 -2.34 1.09 -8.72
CA GLN A 116 -3.52 0.62 -9.47
C GLN A 116 -3.71 -0.90 -9.48
N PRO A 117 -2.73 -1.75 -9.89
CA PRO A 117 -2.88 -3.19 -9.88
C PRO A 117 -2.99 -3.78 -8.47
N ILE A 118 -2.37 -3.17 -7.45
CA ILE A 118 -2.53 -3.59 -6.04
C ILE A 118 -3.98 -3.41 -5.61
N LEU A 119 -4.56 -2.24 -5.90
CA LEU A 119 -5.98 -2.03 -5.67
C LEU A 119 -6.79 -3.07 -6.43
N CYS A 120 -6.49 -3.23 -7.71
CA CYS A 120 -7.26 -4.04 -8.63
C CYS A 120 -7.37 -5.53 -8.27
N ALA A 121 -6.24 -6.20 -8.08
CA ALA A 121 -6.22 -7.62 -7.77
C ALA A 121 -6.59 -7.85 -6.31
N GLY A 122 -6.16 -6.94 -5.42
CA GLY A 122 -6.28 -7.07 -3.98
C GLY A 122 -5.54 -8.29 -3.44
N ASP A 123 -4.78 -8.10 -2.37
CA ASP A 123 -4.25 -9.22 -1.60
C ASP A 123 -5.00 -9.34 -0.27
N ALA A 124 -5.84 -10.37 -0.15
CA ALA A 124 -6.61 -10.65 1.05
C ALA A 124 -5.88 -11.59 2.02
N SER A 125 -4.61 -11.93 1.75
CA SER A 125 -3.82 -12.75 2.67
C SER A 125 -3.50 -12.01 3.97
N MET A 126 -3.21 -12.79 5.01
CA MET A 126 -2.73 -12.25 6.29
C MET A 126 -1.22 -12.10 6.23
N VAL A 127 -0.75 -10.86 6.23
CA VAL A 127 0.67 -10.55 6.41
C VAL A 127 0.98 -10.46 7.90
N TYR A 128 2.10 -11.03 8.30
CA TYR A 128 2.55 -11.11 9.69
C TYR A 128 3.80 -10.26 9.91
N TRP A 129 4.03 -9.82 11.14
CA TRP A 129 5.25 -9.12 11.56
C TRP A 129 6.05 -10.01 12.48
N TRP A 130 7.37 -9.93 12.38
CA TRP A 130 8.28 -10.63 13.27
C TRP A 130 9.30 -9.64 13.82
N ASN A 131 9.79 -9.93 15.01
CA ASN A 131 10.89 -9.20 15.65
C ASN A 131 12.21 -9.92 15.36
#